data_AF-A0A3D5SDA4-F1
#
_entry.id   AF-A0A3D5SDA4-F1
#
_cell.length_a   1.000
_cell.length_b   1.000
_cell.length_c   1.000
_cell.angle_alpha   90.00
_cell.angle_beta   90.00
_cell.angle_gamma   90.00
#
_symmetry.space_group_name_H-M   'P 1'
#
loop_
_entity.id
_entity.type
_entity.pdbx_description
1 polymer ?
#
loop_
_entity_poly.entity_id
_entity_poly.type
_entity_poly.pdbx_seq_one_letter_code
_entity_poly.pdbx_strand_id
1 'polypeptide(L)'
;MSESFADLFEESLKTIEMHPGAIITGVVLDVDSDWVTVHAGLKSEGVIPRGEFLDESGEFSVEIGDMVQVALEAVEDGFGETKLSREKAKRAEAWKTLEAAFESEEVITGVINGKVKGGFTVDVKTIRAFLPGSLVDVRPIRDTAHLEGKPLEFKVIKLDAKRNNVVVSRRAVMEQANSVERDQLLETLEEGQRVKGVVKNLTDYGAFVDLGGIDGLLHITDMAWKRIKHPSEIVTVGDEIEVKILKFDREKNRVSLGLKQLGDDPWGDIKGRYPEKTIVKGVITNLTDYGCFAELESGVEGLVHVSEMDW
;
A
#
# COMPACT_ATOMS: atom_id res chain seq x y z
N MET A 1 -36.62 -48.64 -25.84
CA MET A 1 -37.32 -47.46 -25.29
C MET A 1 -37.97 -47.85 -23.98
N SER A 2 -37.26 -47.59 -22.90
CA SER A 2 -37.78 -47.21 -21.59
C SER A 2 -36.54 -47.04 -20.71
N GLU A 3 -35.72 -46.03 -21.03
CA GLU A 3 -34.87 -45.46 -19.99
C GLU A 3 -35.86 -44.98 -18.93
N SER A 4 -35.91 -45.68 -17.81
CA SER A 4 -36.84 -45.39 -16.76
C SER A 4 -36.53 -43.97 -16.29
N PHE A 5 -37.55 -43.13 -16.15
CA PHE A 5 -37.40 -41.84 -15.50
C PHE A 5 -36.73 -42.00 -14.12
N ALA A 6 -36.87 -43.17 -13.49
CA ALA A 6 -36.16 -43.54 -12.27
C ALA A 6 -34.65 -43.69 -12.47
N ASP A 7 -34.16 -44.25 -13.58
CA ASP A 7 -32.72 -44.46 -13.83
C ASP A 7 -32.02 -43.12 -14.14
N LEU A 8 -32.66 -42.27 -14.97
CA LEU A 8 -32.18 -40.90 -15.24
C LEU A 8 -32.21 -40.02 -13.99
N PHE A 9 -33.22 -40.20 -13.12
CA PHE A 9 -33.31 -39.49 -11.85
C PHE A 9 -32.32 -40.01 -10.82
N GLU A 10 -32.06 -41.33 -10.78
CA GLU A 10 -31.01 -41.92 -9.95
C GLU A 10 -29.60 -41.50 -10.41
N GLU A 11 -29.34 -41.38 -11.71
CA GLU A 11 -28.08 -40.82 -12.22
C GLU A 11 -27.95 -39.32 -11.91
N SER A 12 -29.03 -38.55 -12.00
CA SER A 12 -29.05 -37.14 -11.59
C SER A 12 -28.86 -36.98 -10.07
N LEU A 13 -29.39 -37.90 -9.25
CA LEU A 13 -29.20 -37.91 -7.79
C LEU A 13 -27.80 -38.37 -7.40
N LYS A 14 -27.20 -39.33 -8.12
CA LYS A 14 -25.80 -39.75 -7.93
C LYS A 14 -24.81 -38.64 -8.30
N THR A 15 -25.19 -37.73 -9.18
CA THR A 15 -24.39 -36.54 -9.54
C THR A 15 -24.40 -35.48 -8.44
N ILE A 16 -25.31 -35.57 -7.46
CA ILE A 16 -25.17 -34.84 -6.18
C ILE A 16 -24.13 -35.60 -5.37
N GLU A 17 -22.87 -35.35 -5.68
CA GLU A 17 -21.72 -35.92 -4.99
C GLU A 17 -21.86 -35.67 -3.48
N MET A 18 -22.21 -36.73 -2.74
CA MET A 18 -22.18 -36.75 -1.28
C MET A 18 -20.73 -36.84 -0.80
N HIS A 19 -19.92 -35.83 -1.12
CA HIS A 19 -18.60 -35.69 -0.55
C HIS A 19 -18.70 -35.10 0.86
N PRO A 20 -17.99 -35.65 1.86
CA PRO A 20 -17.83 -35.00 3.16
C PRO A 20 -17.30 -33.58 2.95
N GLY A 21 -18.07 -32.58 3.36
CA GLY A 21 -17.80 -31.16 3.14
C GLY A 21 -18.66 -30.48 2.07
N ALA A 22 -19.57 -31.20 1.39
CA ALA A 22 -20.54 -30.59 0.48
C ALA A 22 -21.47 -29.63 1.22
N ILE A 23 -21.66 -28.43 0.65
CA ILE A 23 -22.58 -27.41 1.18
C ILE A 23 -23.97 -27.70 0.64
N ILE A 24 -24.91 -27.95 1.53
CA ILE A 24 -26.30 -28.22 1.18
C ILE A 24 -27.19 -27.18 1.86
N THR A 25 -28.22 -26.72 1.17
CA THR A 25 -29.23 -25.84 1.77
C THR A 25 -30.26 -26.71 2.49
N GLY A 26 -30.41 -26.51 3.80
CA GLY A 26 -31.38 -27.22 4.62
C GLY A 26 -32.39 -26.27 5.28
N VAL A 27 -33.59 -26.78 5.52
CA VAL A 27 -34.65 -26.05 6.21
C VAL A 27 -34.63 -26.42 7.68
N VAL A 28 -34.69 -25.42 8.56
CA VAL A 28 -34.79 -25.62 10.00
C VAL A 28 -36.18 -26.15 10.34
N LEU A 29 -36.25 -27.37 10.85
CA LEU A 29 -37.52 -28.00 11.26
C LEU A 29 -37.86 -27.70 12.71
N ASP A 30 -36.84 -27.69 13.58
CA ASP A 30 -37.04 -27.48 15.00
C ASP A 30 -35.84 -26.80 15.65
N VAL A 31 -36.11 -26.02 16.69
CA VAL A 31 -35.11 -25.26 17.46
C VAL A 31 -35.34 -25.54 18.95
N ASP A 32 -34.52 -26.41 19.52
CA ASP A 32 -34.48 -26.67 20.96
C ASP A 32 -33.52 -25.71 21.70
N SER A 33 -33.41 -25.87 23.02
CA SER A 33 -32.48 -25.10 23.85
C SER A 33 -31.01 -25.35 23.50
N ASP A 34 -30.66 -26.57 23.10
CA ASP A 34 -29.27 -27.01 22.93
C ASP A 34 -28.92 -27.41 21.48
N TRP A 35 -29.90 -27.81 20.68
CA TRP A 35 -29.72 -28.26 19.30
C TRP A 35 -30.78 -27.71 18.35
N VAL A 36 -30.44 -27.61 17.08
CA VAL A 36 -31.31 -27.20 15.98
C VAL A 36 -31.33 -28.34 14.97
N THR A 37 -32.54 -28.78 14.63
CA THR A 37 -32.77 -29.86 13.68
C THR A 37 -32.99 -29.28 12.30
N VAL A 38 -32.15 -29.66 11.35
CA VAL A 38 -32.16 -29.15 9.97
C VAL A 38 -32.35 -30.32 9.01
N HIS A 39 -33.28 -30.15 8.07
CA HIS A 39 -33.49 -31.10 6.98
C HIS A 39 -32.88 -30.57 5.69
N ALA A 40 -31.78 -31.20 5.28
CA ALA A 40 -31.02 -30.85 4.08
C ALA A 40 -31.40 -31.68 2.84
N GLY A 41 -32.59 -32.30 2.81
CA GLY A 41 -33.02 -33.17 1.70
C GLY A 41 -32.29 -34.52 1.65
N LEU A 42 -31.70 -34.92 2.79
CA LEU A 42 -31.04 -36.22 2.99
C LEU A 42 -32.03 -37.22 3.63
N LYS A 43 -31.68 -38.51 3.67
CA LYS A 43 -32.50 -39.55 4.32
C LYS A 43 -32.65 -39.36 5.84
N SER A 44 -31.76 -38.59 6.44
CA SER A 44 -31.72 -38.32 7.87
C SER A 44 -31.76 -36.81 8.13
N GLU A 45 -32.36 -36.44 9.25
CA GLU A 45 -32.27 -35.10 9.80
C GLU A 45 -30.85 -34.86 10.34
N GLY A 46 -30.39 -33.62 10.26
CA GLY A 46 -29.11 -33.24 10.82
C GLY A 46 -29.29 -32.38 12.07
N VAL A 47 -28.53 -32.72 13.11
CA VAL A 47 -28.59 -32.03 14.41
C VAL A 47 -27.37 -31.12 14.50
N ILE A 48 -27.61 -29.83 14.72
CA ILE A 48 -26.57 -28.80 14.79
C ILE A 48 -26.64 -28.15 16.17
N PRO A 49 -25.54 -28.06 16.94
CA PRO A 49 -25.54 -27.35 18.21
C PRO A 49 -25.97 -25.89 18.04
N ARG A 50 -26.81 -25.38 18.94
CA ARG A 50 -27.28 -23.99 18.93
C ARG A 50 -26.13 -22.98 18.89
N GLY A 51 -24.99 -23.33 19.50
CA GLY A 51 -23.77 -22.52 19.51
C GLY A 51 -23.22 -22.17 18.12
N GLU A 52 -23.49 -22.98 17.10
CA GLU A 52 -23.05 -22.69 15.72
C GLU A 52 -23.92 -21.64 15.01
N PHE A 53 -25.08 -21.30 15.58
CA PHE A 53 -26.03 -20.30 15.09
C PHE A 53 -25.94 -18.96 15.82
N LEU A 54 -25.00 -18.84 16.76
CA LEU A 54 -24.67 -17.57 17.38
C LEU A 54 -23.89 -16.74 16.38
N ASP A 55 -24.30 -15.49 16.18
CA ASP A 55 -23.52 -14.53 15.42
C ASP A 55 -22.35 -13.98 16.26
N GLU A 56 -21.43 -13.20 15.67
CA GLU A 56 -20.27 -12.63 16.39
C GLU A 56 -20.64 -11.81 17.65
N SER A 57 -21.89 -11.35 17.74
CA SER A 57 -22.44 -10.60 18.89
C SER A 57 -23.18 -11.47 19.92
N GLY A 58 -23.22 -12.80 19.74
CA GLY A 58 -23.90 -13.72 20.65
C GLY A 58 -25.43 -13.78 20.50
N GLU A 59 -25.99 -13.21 19.44
CA GLU A 59 -27.41 -13.31 19.12
C GLU A 59 -27.69 -14.55 18.25
N PHE A 60 -28.80 -15.23 18.54
CA PHE A 60 -29.25 -16.40 17.79
C PHE A 60 -30.15 -15.92 16.64
N SER A 61 -29.70 -16.13 15.40
CA SER A 61 -30.28 -15.47 14.22
C SER A 61 -31.17 -16.38 13.37
N VAL A 62 -31.74 -17.45 13.92
CA VAL A 62 -32.45 -18.48 13.14
C VAL A 62 -33.81 -18.78 13.72
N GLU A 63 -34.83 -18.85 12.87
CA GLU A 63 -36.19 -19.24 13.25
C GLU A 63 -36.60 -20.57 12.59
N ILE A 64 -37.66 -21.20 13.09
CA ILE A 64 -38.20 -22.43 12.49
C ILE A 64 -38.71 -22.09 11.08
N GLY A 65 -38.25 -22.83 10.08
CA GLY A 65 -38.56 -22.61 8.67
C GLY A 65 -37.49 -21.85 7.88
N ASP A 66 -36.43 -21.34 8.52
CA ASP A 66 -35.35 -20.67 7.81
C ASP A 66 -34.51 -21.63 6.96
N MET A 67 -34.03 -21.13 5.82
CA MET A 67 -33.09 -21.85 4.96
C MET A 67 -31.66 -21.53 5.37
N VAL A 68 -30.92 -22.55 5.83
CA VAL A 68 -29.53 -22.43 6.28
C VAL A 68 -28.61 -23.30 5.44
N GLN A 69 -27.44 -22.77 5.09
CA GLN A 69 -26.41 -23.55 4.41
C GLN A 69 -25.57 -24.32 5.44
N VAL A 70 -25.49 -25.62 5.26
CA VAL A 70 -24.89 -26.57 6.21
C VAL A 70 -23.94 -27.50 5.48
N ALA A 71 -22.77 -27.75 6.06
CA ALA A 71 -21.78 -28.66 5.48
C ALA A 71 -21.93 -30.07 6.07
N LEU A 72 -21.93 -31.08 5.21
CA LEU A 72 -22.04 -32.50 5.57
C LEU A 72 -20.72 -33.02 6.18
N GLU A 73 -20.67 -33.36 7.47
CA GLU A 73 -19.42 -33.82 8.11
C GLU A 73 -19.18 -35.33 7.95
N ALA A 74 -20.20 -36.15 8.15
CA ALA A 74 -20.13 -37.59 7.97
C ALA A 74 -21.51 -38.16 7.61
N VAL A 75 -21.52 -39.18 6.75
CA VAL A 75 -22.69 -40.00 6.49
C VAL A 75 -22.54 -41.24 7.38
N GLU A 76 -23.43 -41.36 8.36
CA GLU A 76 -23.70 -42.57 9.14
C GLU A 76 -22.63 -43.04 10.15
N ASP A 77 -22.68 -42.53 11.39
CA ASP A 77 -22.06 -43.17 12.57
C ASP A 77 -22.93 -44.35 13.12
N GLY A 78 -23.62 -45.09 12.24
CA GLY A 78 -24.40 -46.27 12.62
C GLY A 78 -25.72 -46.03 13.38
N PHE A 79 -26.01 -44.79 13.81
CA PHE A 79 -27.26 -44.41 14.50
C PHE A 79 -28.15 -43.42 13.73
N GLY A 80 -27.79 -43.07 12.49
CA GLY A 80 -28.64 -42.25 11.62
C GLY A 80 -28.56 -40.73 11.86
N GLU A 81 -27.68 -40.26 12.73
CA GLU A 81 -27.45 -38.82 12.94
C GLU A 81 -26.47 -38.28 11.91
N THR A 82 -26.93 -37.34 11.09
CA THR A 82 -26.08 -36.58 10.17
C THR A 82 -25.50 -35.40 10.92
N LYS A 83 -24.19 -35.43 11.18
CA LYS A 83 -23.54 -34.27 11.80
C LYS A 83 -23.35 -33.18 10.75
N LEU A 84 -24.06 -32.08 10.93
CA LEU A 84 -23.99 -30.90 10.09
C LEU A 84 -23.25 -29.81 10.86
N SER A 85 -22.39 -29.05 10.18
CA SER A 85 -21.71 -27.91 10.78
C SER A 85 -21.88 -26.65 9.94
N ARG A 86 -22.38 -25.58 10.57
CA ARG A 86 -22.46 -24.24 10.03
C ARG A 86 -21.11 -23.53 10.07
N GLU A 87 -20.25 -23.87 11.03
CA GLU A 87 -18.91 -23.28 11.13
C GLU A 87 -18.04 -23.64 9.90
N LYS A 88 -18.14 -24.88 9.41
CA LYS A 88 -17.47 -25.30 8.15
C LYS A 88 -18.09 -24.64 6.91
N ALA A 89 -19.41 -24.42 6.88
CA ALA A 89 -20.10 -23.74 5.79
C ALA A 89 -19.64 -22.26 5.66
N LYS A 90 -19.61 -21.51 6.78
CA LYS A 90 -19.09 -20.13 6.82
C LYS A 90 -17.63 -20.06 6.35
N ARG A 91 -16.80 -21.04 6.74
CA ARG A 91 -15.41 -21.12 6.25
C ARG A 91 -15.35 -21.32 4.75
N ALA A 92 -16.08 -22.29 4.21
CA ALA A 92 -16.07 -22.58 2.77
C ALA A 92 -16.60 -21.40 1.92
N GLU A 93 -17.59 -20.66 2.40
CA GLU A 93 -18.08 -19.43 1.77
C GLU A 93 -17.01 -18.32 1.79
N ALA A 94 -16.32 -18.15 2.91
CA ALA A 94 -15.19 -17.23 3.00
C ALA A 94 -14.07 -17.62 2.03
N TRP A 95 -13.80 -18.92 1.82
CA TRP A 95 -12.85 -19.39 0.80
C TRP A 95 -13.27 -19.01 -0.61
N LYS A 96 -14.54 -19.24 -0.98
CA LYS A 96 -15.07 -18.82 -2.29
C LYS A 96 -14.94 -17.32 -2.49
N THR A 97 -15.20 -16.54 -1.44
CA THR A 97 -15.06 -15.08 -1.51
C THR A 97 -13.60 -14.65 -1.67
N LEU A 98 -12.67 -15.31 -0.97
CA LEU A 98 -11.24 -15.03 -1.08
C LEU A 98 -10.64 -15.49 -2.42
N GLU A 99 -11.16 -16.57 -2.99
CA GLU A 99 -10.80 -17.05 -4.33
C GLU A 99 -11.27 -16.05 -5.40
N ALA A 100 -12.52 -15.58 -5.31
CA ALA A 100 -13.03 -14.52 -6.17
C ALA A 100 -12.22 -13.21 -6.01
N ALA A 101 -11.88 -12.82 -4.77
CA ALA A 101 -11.07 -11.64 -4.48
C ALA A 101 -9.62 -11.79 -5.00
N PHE A 102 -9.07 -13.00 -5.00
CA PHE A 102 -7.75 -13.28 -5.56
C PHE A 102 -7.76 -13.16 -7.10
N GLU A 103 -8.79 -13.67 -7.77
CA GLU A 103 -8.92 -13.60 -9.22
C GLU A 103 -9.23 -12.19 -9.72
N SER A 104 -10.04 -11.43 -8.96
CA SER A 104 -10.41 -10.05 -9.27
C SER A 104 -9.43 -8.99 -8.73
N GLU A 105 -8.36 -9.41 -8.05
CA GLU A 105 -7.40 -8.50 -7.41
C GLU A 105 -8.05 -7.50 -6.42
N GLU A 106 -9.16 -7.90 -5.80
CA GLU A 106 -10.00 -7.04 -4.97
C GLU A 106 -9.40 -6.77 -3.59
N VAL A 107 -9.72 -5.59 -3.05
CA VAL A 107 -9.32 -5.17 -1.71
C VAL A 107 -10.27 -5.76 -0.67
N ILE A 108 -9.69 -6.43 0.32
CA ILE A 108 -10.41 -7.03 1.45
C ILE A 108 -10.07 -6.30 2.74
N THR A 109 -11.09 -6.06 3.56
CA THR A 109 -10.89 -5.51 4.90
C THR A 109 -10.55 -6.61 5.90
N GLY A 110 -9.56 -6.35 6.75
CA GLY A 110 -9.14 -7.27 7.81
C GLY A 110 -8.61 -6.54 9.02
N VAL A 111 -8.59 -7.22 10.17
CA VAL A 111 -8.10 -6.65 11.43
C VAL A 111 -6.84 -7.38 11.86
N ILE A 112 -5.78 -6.63 12.17
CA ILE A 112 -4.54 -7.22 12.70
C ILE A 112 -4.79 -7.60 14.16
N ASN A 113 -4.75 -8.91 14.46
CA ASN A 113 -5.02 -9.45 15.79
C ASN A 113 -3.73 -9.73 16.58
N GLY A 114 -2.59 -9.93 15.90
CA GLY A 114 -1.33 -10.14 16.61
C GLY A 114 -0.08 -10.25 15.75
N LYS A 115 1.07 -10.18 16.42
CA LYS A 115 2.40 -10.25 15.81
C LYS A 115 3.05 -11.62 16.06
N VAL A 116 3.61 -12.22 15.01
CA VAL A 116 4.43 -13.44 15.07
C VAL A 116 5.86 -13.12 14.61
N LYS A 117 6.82 -14.05 14.83
CA LYS A 117 8.27 -13.82 14.61
C LYS A 117 8.68 -13.32 13.21
N GLY A 118 7.80 -13.41 12.19
CA GLY A 118 8.07 -12.95 10.82
C GLY A 118 6.98 -12.09 10.18
N GLY A 119 5.93 -11.70 10.91
CA GLY A 119 4.78 -11.00 10.32
C GLY A 119 3.64 -10.76 11.31
N PHE A 120 2.47 -10.44 10.77
CA PHE A 120 1.23 -10.20 11.50
C PHE A 120 0.17 -11.23 11.10
N THR A 121 -0.68 -11.60 12.04
CA THR A 121 -1.88 -12.37 11.77
C THR A 121 -3.04 -11.39 11.59
N VAL A 122 -3.69 -11.46 10.44
CA VAL A 122 -4.83 -10.62 10.07
C VAL A 122 -6.06 -11.51 10.02
N ASP A 123 -7.11 -11.17 10.74
CA ASP A 123 -8.39 -11.83 10.61
C ASP A 123 -9.19 -11.17 9.49
N VAL A 124 -9.51 -11.94 8.45
CA VAL A 124 -10.33 -11.53 7.32
C VAL A 124 -11.61 -12.36 7.37
N LYS A 125 -12.72 -11.74 7.77
CA LYS A 125 -13.98 -12.44 8.07
C LYS A 125 -13.74 -13.59 9.06
N THR A 126 -13.90 -14.83 8.62
CA THR A 126 -13.77 -16.05 9.45
C THR A 126 -12.43 -16.78 9.25
N ILE A 127 -11.53 -16.28 8.40
CA ILE A 127 -10.25 -16.94 8.07
C ILE A 127 -9.07 -16.12 8.59
N ARG A 128 -8.07 -16.83 9.12
CA ARG A 128 -6.79 -16.24 9.55
C ARG A 128 -5.86 -16.10 8.36
N ALA A 129 -5.45 -14.87 8.07
CA ALA A 129 -4.44 -14.54 7.08
C ALA A 129 -3.10 -14.16 7.74
N PHE A 130 -2.02 -14.30 6.98
CA PHE A 130 -0.66 -13.96 7.35
C PHE A 130 -0.19 -12.79 6.50
N LEU A 131 0.26 -11.73 7.16
CA LEU A 131 0.86 -10.55 6.56
C LEU A 131 2.37 -10.56 6.87
N PRO A 132 3.25 -10.80 5.89
CA PRO A 132 4.70 -10.70 6.09
C PRO A 132 5.08 -9.29 6.54
N GLY A 133 5.98 -9.18 7.53
CA GLY A 133 6.36 -7.87 8.09
C GLY A 133 6.98 -6.89 7.07
N SER A 134 7.52 -7.41 5.97
CA SER A 134 8.07 -6.62 4.85
C SER A 134 7.01 -6.00 3.93
N LEU A 135 5.74 -6.38 4.06
CA LEU A 135 4.64 -5.97 3.18
C LEU A 135 3.58 -5.11 3.90
N VAL A 136 3.92 -4.60 5.09
CA VAL A 136 3.00 -3.85 5.97
C VAL A 136 2.97 -2.37 5.61
N ASP A 137 4.12 -1.80 5.24
CA ASP A 137 4.24 -0.37 4.95
C ASP A 137 5.42 -0.07 4.01
N VAL A 138 5.30 1.01 3.24
CA VAL A 138 6.34 1.55 2.37
C VAL A 138 7.36 2.35 3.20
N ARG A 139 6.95 2.89 4.35
CA ARG A 139 7.81 3.63 5.26
C ARG A 139 8.20 2.76 6.46
N PRO A 140 9.48 2.73 6.86
CA PRO A 140 9.88 2.09 8.11
C PRO A 140 9.46 2.95 9.30
N ILE A 141 8.19 2.86 9.70
CA ILE A 141 7.72 3.41 10.97
C ILE A 141 8.11 2.47 12.10
N ARG A 142 8.85 3.01 13.08
CA ARG A 142 9.39 2.26 14.23
C ARG A 142 8.30 1.81 15.21
N ASP A 143 7.11 2.40 15.15
CA ASP A 143 6.01 2.12 16.07
C ASP A 143 4.91 1.27 15.44
N THR A 144 5.13 -0.05 15.49
CA THR A 144 4.17 -1.08 15.07
C THR A 144 2.91 -1.20 15.92
N ALA A 145 2.80 -0.46 17.04
CA ALA A 145 1.70 -0.57 18.00
C ALA A 145 0.38 0.09 17.54
N HIS A 146 0.44 1.02 16.58
CA HIS A 146 -0.74 1.79 16.14
C HIS A 146 -1.60 1.09 15.07
N LEU A 147 -1.16 -0.09 14.63
CA LEU A 147 -1.79 -0.89 13.56
C LEU A 147 -2.60 -2.08 14.10
N GLU A 148 -2.47 -2.40 15.39
CA GLU A 148 -3.20 -3.49 16.03
C GLU A 148 -4.66 -3.07 16.26
N GLY A 149 -5.62 -3.93 15.88
CA GLY A 149 -7.05 -3.72 16.11
C GLY A 149 -7.77 -2.75 15.15
N LYS A 150 -7.07 -2.15 14.17
CA LYS A 150 -7.73 -1.31 13.15
C LYS A 150 -8.15 -2.13 11.93
N PRO A 151 -9.36 -1.92 11.38
CA PRO A 151 -9.74 -2.46 10.10
C PRO A 151 -8.88 -1.78 9.02
N LEU A 152 -8.09 -2.59 8.32
CA LEU A 152 -7.21 -2.16 7.24
C LEU A 152 -7.56 -2.94 5.98
N GLU A 153 -7.32 -2.29 4.84
CA GLU A 153 -7.49 -2.91 3.53
C GLU A 153 -6.22 -3.64 3.13
N PHE A 154 -6.40 -4.86 2.62
CA PHE A 154 -5.34 -5.72 2.15
C PHE A 154 -5.69 -6.32 0.80
N LYS A 155 -4.66 -6.68 0.04
CA LYS A 155 -4.81 -7.47 -1.19
C LYS A 155 -4.30 -8.88 -0.94
N VAL A 156 -5.02 -9.89 -1.40
CA VAL A 156 -4.57 -11.29 -1.34
C VAL A 156 -3.48 -11.51 -2.38
N ILE A 157 -2.31 -11.96 -1.96
CA ILE A 157 -1.20 -12.32 -2.87
C ILE A 157 -1.17 -13.83 -3.10
N LYS A 158 -1.47 -14.61 -2.06
CA LYS A 158 -1.36 -16.06 -2.13
C LYS A 158 -2.43 -16.71 -1.28
N LEU A 159 -3.03 -17.76 -1.80
CA LEU A 159 -4.04 -18.55 -1.12
C LEU A 159 -3.56 -20.01 -1.07
N ASP A 160 -3.34 -20.54 0.14
CA ASP A 160 -2.92 -21.93 0.36
C ASP A 160 -4.07 -22.72 1.01
N ALA A 161 -4.95 -23.31 0.20
CA ALA A 161 -6.11 -24.09 0.65
C ALA A 161 -5.76 -25.30 1.53
N LYS A 162 -4.58 -25.92 1.32
CA LYS A 162 -4.16 -27.10 2.10
C LYS A 162 -3.77 -26.78 3.54
N ARG A 163 -3.30 -25.56 3.81
CA ARG A 163 -2.81 -25.14 5.14
C ARG A 163 -3.74 -24.14 5.82
N ASN A 164 -4.89 -23.84 5.21
CA ASN A 164 -5.80 -22.79 5.62
C ASN A 164 -5.10 -21.44 5.88
N ASN A 165 -4.07 -21.12 5.08
CA ASN A 165 -3.29 -19.91 5.22
C ASN A 165 -3.47 -19.05 3.98
N VAL A 166 -3.73 -17.77 4.19
CA VAL A 166 -3.84 -16.77 3.13
C VAL A 166 -2.77 -15.72 3.37
N VAL A 167 -1.99 -15.38 2.36
CA VAL A 167 -0.97 -14.33 2.45
C VAL A 167 -1.54 -13.05 1.85
N VAL A 168 -1.63 -12.03 2.69
CA VAL A 168 -2.16 -10.72 2.32
C VAL A 168 -1.05 -9.68 2.34
N SER A 169 -1.22 -8.60 1.58
CA SER A 169 -0.28 -7.49 1.50
C SER A 169 -1.01 -6.16 1.52
N ARG A 170 -0.49 -5.24 2.34
CA ARG A 170 -0.98 -3.86 2.42
C ARG A 170 -0.32 -2.95 1.38
N ARG A 171 0.92 -3.26 0.97
CA ARG A 171 1.70 -2.46 0.02
C ARG A 171 0.98 -2.25 -1.33
N ALA A 172 0.29 -3.27 -1.81
CA ALA A 172 -0.37 -3.23 -3.12
C ALA A 172 -1.57 -2.25 -3.15
N VAL A 173 -2.28 -2.10 -2.04
CA VAL A 173 -3.41 -1.16 -1.91
C VAL A 173 -2.90 0.27 -1.90
N MET A 174 -1.79 0.52 -1.18
CA MET A 174 -1.17 1.83 -1.10
C MET A 174 -0.50 2.26 -2.41
N GLU A 175 0.05 1.30 -3.17
CA GLU A 175 0.55 1.55 -4.54
C GLU A 175 -0.58 1.94 -5.51
N GLN A 176 -1.77 1.36 -5.37
CA GLN A 176 -2.95 1.73 -6.17
C GLN A 176 -3.56 3.07 -5.77
N ALA A 177 -3.66 3.37 -4.46
CA ALA A 177 -4.06 4.69 -3.99
C ALA A 177 -3.12 5.78 -4.51
N ASN A 178 -1.80 5.53 -4.45
CA ASN A 178 -0.80 6.40 -5.06
C ASN A 178 -0.94 6.48 -6.59
N SER A 179 -1.45 5.47 -7.30
CA SER A 179 -1.65 5.61 -8.75
C SER A 179 -2.79 6.56 -9.11
N VAL A 180 -3.86 6.60 -8.32
CA VAL A 180 -4.98 7.53 -8.54
C VAL A 180 -4.57 8.96 -8.17
N GLU A 181 -3.81 9.14 -7.10
CA GLU A 181 -3.17 10.44 -6.79
C GLU A 181 -2.12 10.82 -7.85
N ARG A 182 -1.35 9.86 -8.39
CA ARG A 182 -0.37 10.09 -9.46
C ARG A 182 -1.03 10.66 -10.71
N ASP A 183 -2.15 10.09 -11.16
CA ASP A 183 -2.82 10.55 -12.38
C ASP A 183 -3.37 11.99 -12.21
N GLN A 184 -3.87 12.33 -11.02
CA GLN A 184 -4.32 13.68 -10.69
C GLN A 184 -3.16 14.69 -10.57
N LEU A 185 -2.02 14.27 -10.03
CA LEU A 185 -0.82 15.10 -9.97
C LEU A 185 -0.19 15.29 -11.36
N LEU A 186 -0.19 14.27 -12.21
CA LEU A 186 0.30 14.32 -13.60
C LEU A 186 -0.48 15.32 -14.46
N GLU A 187 -1.77 15.52 -14.18
CA GLU A 187 -2.59 16.54 -14.85
C GLU A 187 -2.37 17.95 -14.29
N THR A 188 -1.97 18.08 -13.03
CA THR A 188 -1.78 19.38 -12.36
C THR A 188 -0.36 19.94 -12.50
N LEU A 189 0.63 19.09 -12.78
CA LEU A 189 2.05 19.46 -12.83
C LEU A 189 2.41 20.18 -14.14
N GLU A 190 2.52 21.50 -14.07
CA GLU A 190 3.07 22.34 -15.12
C GLU A 190 4.55 22.70 -14.87
N GLU A 191 5.34 22.80 -15.94
CA GLU A 191 6.74 23.25 -15.86
C GLU A 191 6.80 24.67 -15.27
N GLY A 192 7.55 24.84 -14.17
CA GLY A 192 7.65 26.11 -13.44
C GLY A 192 6.80 26.22 -12.18
N GLN A 193 5.98 25.22 -11.84
CA GLN A 193 5.26 25.20 -10.57
C GLN A 193 6.21 25.00 -9.38
N ARG A 194 5.90 25.66 -8.26
CA ARG A 194 6.55 25.43 -6.96
C ARG A 194 5.84 24.29 -6.25
N VAL A 195 6.58 23.25 -5.89
CA VAL A 195 6.05 22.05 -5.25
C VAL A 195 6.90 21.74 -4.02
N LYS A 196 6.25 21.27 -2.96
CA LYS A 196 6.93 20.77 -1.77
C LYS A 196 7.32 19.32 -1.98
N GLY A 197 8.55 18.97 -1.65
CA GLY A 197 9.07 17.62 -1.79
C GLY A 197 9.90 17.18 -0.61
N VAL A 198 9.90 15.88 -0.34
CA VAL A 198 10.66 15.26 0.75
C VAL A 198 11.95 14.66 0.20
N VAL A 199 13.09 15.01 0.78
CA VAL A 199 14.38 14.46 0.35
C VAL A 199 14.49 12.98 0.74
N LYS A 200 14.49 12.07 -0.24
CA LYS A 200 14.67 10.62 -0.01
C LYS A 200 16.13 10.22 0.16
N ASN A 201 17.02 10.80 -0.64
CA ASN A 201 18.41 10.39 -0.66
C ASN A 201 19.33 11.54 -1.10
N LEU A 202 20.53 11.60 -0.53
CA LEU A 202 21.59 12.51 -0.96
C LEU A 202 22.70 11.71 -1.64
N THR A 203 23.21 12.23 -2.74
CA THR A 203 24.44 11.80 -3.38
C THR A 203 25.38 12.99 -3.56
N ASP A 204 26.64 12.73 -3.87
CA ASP A 204 27.64 13.81 -4.05
C ASP A 204 27.33 14.75 -5.23
N TYR A 205 26.48 14.33 -6.17
CA TYR A 205 26.10 15.10 -7.35
C TYR A 205 24.68 15.71 -7.27
N GLY A 206 23.87 15.35 -6.28
CA GLY A 206 22.53 15.90 -6.12
C GLY A 206 21.70 15.28 -5.00
N ALA A 207 20.48 15.78 -4.80
CA ALA A 207 19.49 15.20 -3.89
C ALA A 207 18.31 14.66 -4.68
N PHE A 208 17.83 13.48 -4.28
CA PHE A 208 16.59 12.90 -4.78
C PHE A 208 15.44 13.34 -3.88
N VAL A 209 14.47 14.01 -4.48
CA VAL A 209 13.34 14.62 -3.80
C VAL A 209 12.06 13.95 -4.30
N ASP A 210 11.24 13.43 -3.41
CA ASP A 210 9.93 12.88 -3.73
C ASP A 210 8.88 13.99 -3.67
N LEU A 211 8.17 14.21 -4.77
CA LEU A 211 7.09 15.20 -4.87
C LEU A 211 5.70 14.57 -4.71
N GLY A 212 5.62 13.37 -4.14
CA GLY A 212 4.35 12.66 -3.95
C GLY A 212 3.98 11.78 -5.14
N GLY A 213 4.95 11.05 -5.71
CA GLY A 213 4.69 10.06 -6.76
C GLY A 213 5.64 10.13 -7.96
N ILE A 214 6.38 11.24 -8.10
CA ILE A 214 7.45 11.43 -9.08
C ILE A 214 8.74 11.75 -8.32
N ASP A 215 9.83 11.08 -8.71
CA ASP A 215 11.15 11.35 -8.15
C ASP A 215 11.82 12.48 -8.95
N GLY A 216 12.19 13.54 -8.23
CA GLY A 216 12.93 14.67 -8.76
C GLY A 216 14.41 14.60 -8.42
N LEU A 217 15.24 14.98 -9.38
CA LEU A 217 16.68 15.16 -9.17
C LEU A 217 16.97 16.65 -9.02
N LEU A 218 17.47 17.03 -7.85
CA LEU A 218 17.98 18.35 -7.55
C LEU A 218 19.50 18.32 -7.69
N HIS A 219 20.04 18.98 -8.70
CA HIS A 219 21.49 19.01 -8.94
C HIS A 219 22.19 19.92 -7.91
N ILE A 220 23.43 19.59 -7.50
CA ILE A 220 24.22 20.47 -6.59
C ILE A 220 24.37 21.89 -7.13
N THR A 221 24.41 22.04 -8.46
CA THR A 221 24.48 23.34 -9.13
C THR A 221 23.21 24.14 -8.95
N ASP A 222 22.06 23.50 -8.74
CA ASP A 222 20.76 24.17 -8.63
C ASP A 222 20.26 24.28 -7.18
N MET A 223 21.03 23.78 -6.20
CA MET A 223 20.76 23.91 -4.76
C MET A 223 21.11 25.29 -4.20
N ALA A 224 22.22 25.90 -4.63
CA ALA A 224 22.57 27.26 -4.23
C ALA A 224 23.43 27.97 -5.26
N TRP A 225 23.51 29.29 -5.14
CA TRP A 225 24.40 30.16 -5.91
C TRP A 225 25.88 30.06 -5.50
N LYS A 226 26.16 29.43 -4.34
CA LYS A 226 27.52 29.20 -3.83
C LYS A 226 28.05 27.83 -4.24
N ARG A 227 29.37 27.72 -4.38
CA ARG A 227 30.07 26.46 -4.65
C ARG A 227 30.13 25.62 -3.37
N ILE A 228 29.19 24.70 -3.23
CA ILE A 228 29.10 23.80 -2.07
C ILE A 228 29.89 22.52 -2.36
N LYS A 229 30.65 22.02 -1.37
CA LYS A 229 31.40 20.76 -1.48
C LYS A 229 30.54 19.53 -1.13
N HIS A 230 29.60 19.67 -0.20
CA HIS A 230 28.68 18.59 0.16
C HIS A 230 27.23 19.08 0.32
N PRO A 231 26.27 18.49 -0.42
CA PRO A 231 24.85 18.86 -0.32
C PRO A 231 24.24 18.64 1.09
N SER A 232 24.90 17.83 1.93
CA SER A 232 24.49 17.53 3.31
C SER A 232 24.52 18.74 4.25
N GLU A 233 25.15 19.85 3.87
CA GLU A 233 25.15 21.09 4.66
C GLU A 233 23.84 21.88 4.53
N ILE A 234 23.06 21.63 3.47
CA ILE A 234 21.86 22.41 3.14
C ILE A 234 20.60 21.56 3.27
N VAL A 235 20.67 20.28 2.90
CA VAL A 235 19.50 19.39 2.92
C VAL A 235 19.82 18.10 3.65
N THR A 236 18.96 17.75 4.61
CA THR A 236 19.00 16.46 5.31
C THR A 236 18.02 15.48 4.70
N VAL A 237 18.34 14.18 4.79
CA VAL A 237 17.41 13.12 4.37
C VAL A 237 16.15 13.18 5.24
N GLY A 238 14.98 13.25 4.60
CA GLY A 238 13.67 13.38 5.23
C GLY A 238 13.17 14.82 5.40
N ASP A 239 13.94 15.83 4.98
CA ASP A 239 13.52 17.22 5.07
C ASP A 239 12.52 17.61 3.97
N GLU A 240 11.60 18.52 4.30
CA GLU A 240 10.61 19.07 3.38
C GLU A 240 11.16 20.35 2.74
N ILE A 241 11.44 20.30 1.44
CA ILE A 241 11.96 21.45 0.68
C ILE A 241 10.98 21.89 -0.40
N GLU A 242 10.86 23.20 -0.58
CA GLU A 242 10.10 23.79 -1.67
C GLU A 242 11.02 23.98 -2.88
N VAL A 243 10.64 23.39 -4.01
CA VAL A 243 11.46 23.29 -5.22
C VAL A 243 10.62 23.65 -6.43
N LYS A 244 11.25 24.27 -7.44
CA LYS A 244 10.59 24.60 -8.70
C LYS A 244 10.97 23.60 -9.78
N ILE A 245 9.98 23.16 -10.56
CA ILE A 245 10.17 22.23 -11.66
C ILE A 245 10.78 22.99 -12.83
N LEU A 246 12.00 22.63 -13.23
CA LEU A 246 12.68 23.21 -14.38
C LEU A 246 12.34 22.48 -15.68
N LYS A 247 12.27 21.15 -15.60
CA LYS A 247 12.02 20.29 -16.76
C LYS A 247 11.30 19.02 -16.32
N PHE A 248 10.28 18.63 -17.07
CA PHE A 248 9.54 17.40 -16.83
C PHE A 248 9.75 16.40 -17.97
N ASP A 249 10.23 15.20 -17.65
CA ASP A 249 10.33 14.08 -18.58
C ASP A 249 9.23 13.05 -18.27
N ARG A 250 8.17 13.05 -19.09
CA ARG A 250 6.99 12.17 -18.98
C ARG A 250 7.29 10.70 -19.29
N GLU A 251 8.32 10.39 -20.08
CA GLU A 251 8.62 9.00 -20.44
C GLU A 251 9.38 8.27 -19.33
N LYS A 252 10.21 8.99 -18.57
CA LYS A 252 11.03 8.43 -17.51
C LYS A 252 10.53 8.74 -16.10
N ASN A 253 9.44 9.50 -15.96
CA ASN A 253 8.94 9.99 -14.67
C ASN A 253 10.04 10.67 -13.85
N ARG A 254 10.85 11.51 -14.49
CA ARG A 254 11.92 12.26 -13.83
C ARG A 254 11.68 13.74 -14.00
N VAL A 255 11.77 14.49 -12.90
CA VAL A 255 11.75 15.95 -12.92
C VAL A 255 13.11 16.49 -12.52
N SER A 256 13.60 17.49 -13.25
CA SER A 256 14.74 18.28 -12.81
C SER A 256 14.21 19.44 -11.97
N LEU A 257 14.70 19.51 -10.74
CA LEU A 257 14.28 20.51 -9.77
C LEU A 257 15.36 21.57 -9.59
N GLY A 258 14.93 22.80 -9.32
CA GLY A 258 15.82 23.89 -8.98
C GLY A 258 15.37 24.62 -7.72
N LEU A 259 16.31 24.83 -6.81
CA LEU A 259 16.14 25.63 -5.59
C LEU A 259 16.59 27.10 -5.83
N LYS A 260 17.47 27.30 -6.82
CA LYS A 260 17.97 28.62 -7.27
C LYS A 260 16.91 29.67 -7.59
N GLN A 261 15.74 29.27 -8.11
CA GLN A 261 14.71 30.22 -8.57
C GLN A 261 13.85 30.83 -7.44
N LEU A 262 14.15 30.52 -6.19
CA LEU A 262 13.52 31.11 -5.00
C LEU A 262 14.41 32.15 -4.29
N GLY A 263 15.72 32.19 -4.58
CA GLY A 263 16.65 33.16 -4.02
C GLY A 263 17.01 34.27 -5.00
N ASP A 264 17.16 35.50 -4.48
CA ASP A 264 17.49 36.70 -5.25
C ASP A 264 18.74 36.49 -6.11
N ASP A 265 18.63 36.79 -7.41
CA ASP A 265 19.72 36.78 -8.38
C ASP A 265 20.80 37.82 -7.98
N PRO A 266 21.98 37.42 -7.49
CA PRO A 266 23.03 38.40 -7.19
C PRO A 266 23.52 39.11 -8.47
N TRP A 267 23.40 38.47 -9.65
CA TRP A 267 23.76 39.07 -10.93
C TRP A 267 22.76 40.08 -11.49
N GLY A 268 21.47 39.95 -11.17
CA GLY A 268 20.45 40.91 -11.59
C GLY A 268 20.67 42.27 -10.92
N ASP A 269 21.08 42.23 -9.67
CA ASP A 269 21.29 43.41 -8.82
C ASP A 269 22.65 44.09 -9.00
N ILE A 270 23.66 43.35 -9.49
CA ILE A 270 25.01 43.89 -9.74
C ILE A 270 24.99 45.06 -10.72
N LYS A 271 24.18 45.01 -11.79
CA LYS A 271 24.09 46.11 -12.78
C LYS A 271 23.51 47.39 -12.18
N GLY A 272 22.67 47.29 -11.15
CA GLY A 272 22.09 48.43 -10.46
C GLY A 272 22.99 48.97 -9.35
N ARG A 273 23.66 48.08 -8.60
CA ARG A 273 24.51 48.44 -7.45
C ARG A 273 25.93 48.89 -7.84
N TYR A 274 26.46 48.41 -8.96
CA TYR A 274 27.81 48.71 -9.42
C TYR A 274 27.82 49.28 -10.84
N PRO A 275 27.57 50.60 -11.00
CA PRO A 275 27.75 51.26 -12.30
C PRO A 275 29.23 51.22 -12.74
N GLU A 276 29.45 51.22 -14.06
CA GLU A 276 30.79 51.20 -14.65
C GLU A 276 31.66 52.34 -14.05
N LYS A 277 32.87 52.00 -13.59
CA LYS A 277 33.85 52.86 -12.87
C LYS A 277 33.63 53.09 -11.36
N THR A 278 32.77 52.30 -10.70
CA THR A 278 32.65 52.37 -9.23
C THR A 278 33.84 51.71 -8.55
N ILE A 279 34.44 52.40 -7.57
CA ILE A 279 35.50 51.84 -6.72
C ILE A 279 34.85 51.01 -5.62
N VAL A 280 35.27 49.75 -5.54
CA VAL A 280 34.68 48.74 -4.68
C VAL A 280 35.74 48.09 -3.82
N LYS A 281 35.40 47.79 -2.56
CA LYS A 281 36.29 47.09 -1.64
C LYS A 281 35.96 45.61 -1.71
N GLY A 282 36.83 44.82 -2.33
CA GLY A 282 36.74 43.36 -2.36
C GLY A 282 37.79 42.71 -1.48
N VAL A 283 37.50 41.51 -0.99
CA VAL A 283 38.48 40.66 -0.29
C VAL A 283 39.17 39.78 -1.31
N ILE A 284 40.49 39.73 -1.28
CA ILE A 284 41.26 38.86 -2.18
C ILE A 284 41.11 37.42 -1.69
N THR A 285 40.49 36.56 -2.50
CA THR A 285 40.30 35.13 -2.17
C THR A 285 41.44 34.28 -2.70
N ASN A 286 41.98 34.63 -3.87
CA ASN A 286 43.06 33.86 -4.49
C ASN A 286 43.99 34.75 -5.33
N LEU A 287 45.29 34.45 -5.27
CA LEU A 287 46.32 35.14 -6.05
C LEU A 287 46.95 34.13 -7.02
N THR A 288 46.94 34.42 -8.30
CA THR A 288 47.61 33.63 -9.34
C THR A 288 48.64 34.46 -10.08
N ASP A 289 49.57 33.81 -10.79
CA ASP A 289 50.66 34.49 -11.51
C ASP A 289 50.17 35.47 -12.61
N TYR A 290 48.91 35.32 -13.05
CA TYR A 290 48.30 36.15 -14.09
C TYR A 290 47.24 37.11 -13.55
N GLY A 291 46.88 37.06 -12.26
CA GLY A 291 45.93 38.01 -11.69
C GLY A 291 45.51 37.74 -10.25
N CYS A 292 44.73 38.66 -9.72
CA CYS A 292 44.16 38.60 -8.39
C CYS A 292 42.65 38.40 -8.49
N PHE A 293 42.12 37.35 -7.85
CA PHE A 293 40.69 37.13 -7.69
C PHE A 293 40.21 37.87 -6.43
N ALA A 294 39.38 38.88 -6.63
CA ALA A 294 38.75 39.65 -5.57
C ALA A 294 37.26 39.29 -5.49
N GLU A 295 36.83 38.79 -4.34
CA GLU A 295 35.41 38.60 -4.03
C GLU A 295 34.82 39.95 -3.62
N LEU A 296 33.82 40.42 -4.37
CA LEU A 296 33.12 41.69 -4.10
C LEU A 296 31.95 41.49 -3.14
N GLU A 297 31.19 40.41 -3.36
CA GLU A 297 30.00 40.05 -2.61
C GLU A 297 29.78 38.53 -2.71
N SER A 298 28.89 37.97 -1.90
CA SER A 298 28.71 36.53 -1.80
C SER A 298 28.34 35.88 -3.15
N GLY A 299 29.32 35.23 -3.78
CA GLY A 299 29.16 34.56 -5.08
C GLY A 299 29.58 35.39 -6.30
N VAL A 300 30.15 36.59 -6.11
CA VAL A 300 30.63 37.48 -7.18
C VAL A 300 32.15 37.64 -7.06
N GLU A 301 32.87 37.08 -8.03
CA GLU A 301 34.32 37.18 -8.13
C GLU A 301 34.71 38.08 -9.32
N GLY A 302 35.61 39.03 -9.08
CA GLY A 302 36.26 39.85 -10.08
C GLY A 302 37.72 39.43 -10.28
N LEU A 303 38.20 39.47 -11.52
CA LEU A 303 39.61 39.22 -11.85
C LEU A 303 40.30 40.55 -12.13
N VAL A 304 41.36 40.84 -11.39
CA VAL A 304 42.29 41.94 -11.65
C VAL A 304 43.52 41.35 -12.33
N HIS A 305 43.77 41.69 -13.59
CA HIS A 305 44.95 41.21 -14.30
C HIS A 305 46.20 41.89 -13.74
N VAL A 306 47.34 41.20 -13.71
CA VAL A 306 48.62 41.75 -13.19
C VAL A 306 49.05 43.04 -13.90
N SER A 307 48.60 43.24 -15.14
CA SER A 307 48.86 44.45 -15.92
C SER A 307 48.18 45.71 -15.40
N GLU A 308 47.18 45.58 -14.52
CA GLU A 308 46.47 46.72 -13.90
C GLU A 308 46.80 46.89 -12.41
N MET A 309 47.68 46.03 -11.84
CA MET A 309 47.99 46.03 -10.41
C MET A 309 49.12 47.00 -10.02
N ASP A 310 50.06 47.28 -10.92
CA ASP A 310 51.20 48.15 -10.64
C ASP A 310 51.54 49.01 -11.86
N TRP A 311 52.04 50.22 -11.63
CA TRP A 311 52.24 51.28 -12.63
C TRP A 311 53.64 51.28 -13.26
#